data_AF-A0A8J5I8P0-F1
#
_entry.id   AF-A0A8J5I8P0-F1
#
_cell.length_a   1.000
_cell.length_b   1.000
_cell.length_c   1.000
_cell.angle_alpha   90.00
_cell.angle_beta   90.00
_cell.angle_gamma   90.00
#
_symmetry.space_group_name_H-M   'P 1'
#
loop_
_entity.id
_entity.type
_entity.pdbx_description
1 polymer ?
#
loop_
_entity_poly.entity_id
_entity_poly.type
_entity_poly.pdbx_seq_one_letter_code
_entity_poly.pdbx_strand_id
1 'polypeptide(L)'
;MDFFNISLADDYNVGMDFSPTTGGCRGLHCSANIVGECPEQLRVSGGCNSPCNVFGTSDYCCTNGSCRPTDYLRFFKTWCSDAYLPDDATSTSTCPGGTNYNVTFYPYLIRYKSGAGIEVLEEELKKEEAKF
;
A
#
# COMPACT_ATOMS: atom_id res chain seq x y z
N MET A 1 -4.54 -22.21 -8.83
CA MET A 1 -3.50 -21.25 -8.47
C MET A 1 -4.22 -19.96 -8.21
N ASP A 2 -3.92 -19.34 -7.08
CA ASP A 2 -4.49 -18.05 -6.72
C ASP A 2 -3.43 -16.98 -7.03
N PHE A 3 -3.87 -15.84 -7.55
CA PHE A 3 -3.04 -14.69 -7.89
C PHE A 3 -3.55 -13.49 -7.10
N PHE A 4 -2.67 -12.78 -6.42
CA PHE A 4 -3.05 -11.66 -5.57
C PHE A 4 -1.95 -10.59 -5.50
N ASN A 5 -2.36 -9.35 -5.26
CA ASN A 5 -1.46 -8.21 -5.11
C ASN A 5 -2.06 -7.18 -4.12
N ILE A 6 -1.22 -6.27 -3.65
CA ILE A 6 -1.63 -4.97 -3.11
C ILE A 6 -1.38 -3.96 -4.23
N SER A 7 -2.39 -3.20 -4.66
CA SER A 7 -2.25 -2.25 -5.77
C SER A 7 -2.21 -0.80 -5.28
N LEU A 8 -1.27 -0.02 -5.82
CA LEU A 8 -1.19 1.43 -5.68
C LEU A 8 -1.43 2.15 -7.02
N ALA A 9 -2.04 1.44 -7.99
CA ALA A 9 -2.38 2.00 -9.30
C ALA A 9 -3.46 3.09 -9.20
N ASP A 10 -4.36 2.98 -8.23
CA ASP A 10 -5.46 3.91 -8.03
C ASP A 10 -5.09 4.96 -6.95
N ASP A 11 -4.80 4.55 -5.71
CA ASP A 11 -4.57 5.47 -4.58
C ASP A 11 -3.89 4.76 -3.39
N TYR A 12 -3.49 5.52 -2.36
CA TYR A 12 -3.17 5.01 -1.02
C TYR A 12 -3.84 5.84 0.07
N ASN A 13 -4.44 5.18 1.06
CA ASN A 13 -5.00 5.84 2.24
C ASN A 13 -4.60 5.13 3.55
N VAL A 14 -4.62 3.80 3.57
CA VAL A 14 -4.40 2.97 4.76
C VAL A 14 -3.37 1.89 4.47
N GLY A 15 -2.48 1.66 5.44
CA GLY A 15 -1.50 0.58 5.37
C GLY A 15 -2.16 -0.79 5.43
N MET A 16 -1.67 -1.74 4.64
CA MET A 16 -2.25 -3.06 4.47
C MET A 16 -1.19 -4.16 4.57
N ASP A 17 -1.55 -5.24 5.27
CA ASP A 17 -0.90 -6.54 5.18
C ASP A 17 -1.89 -7.53 4.54
N PHE A 18 -1.45 -8.22 3.49
CA PHE A 18 -2.24 -9.22 2.78
C PHE A 18 -1.49 -10.54 2.80
N SER A 19 -1.83 -11.39 3.76
CA SER A 19 -1.08 -12.60 4.07
C SER A 19 -1.94 -13.86 3.95
N PRO A 20 -1.41 -14.94 3.36
CA PRO A 20 -2.09 -16.23 3.34
C PRO A 20 -2.10 -16.85 4.74
N THR A 21 -3.21 -17.46 5.12
CA THR A 21 -3.35 -18.22 6.38
C THR A 21 -3.18 -19.72 6.16
N THR A 22 -3.22 -20.18 4.91
CA THR A 22 -2.93 -21.55 4.47
C THR A 22 -2.02 -21.56 3.25
N GLY A 23 -1.64 -22.74 2.73
CA GLY A 23 -0.92 -22.85 1.44
C GLY A 23 0.58 -22.50 1.44
N GLY A 24 1.12 -21.91 2.51
CA GLY A 24 2.58 -21.79 2.75
C GLY A 24 3.33 -20.86 1.78
N CYS A 25 2.62 -19.97 1.09
CA CYS A 25 3.17 -18.95 0.21
C CYS A 25 3.49 -17.65 0.98
N ARG A 26 4.20 -16.72 0.34
CA ARG A 26 4.58 -15.43 0.92
C ARG A 26 3.41 -14.44 0.87
N GLY A 27 3.17 -13.69 1.95
CA GLY A 27 2.28 -12.53 1.96
C GLY A 27 2.89 -11.27 1.34
N LEU A 28 2.06 -10.23 1.22
CA LEU A 28 2.43 -8.92 0.71
C LEU A 28 2.16 -7.86 1.77
N HIS A 29 3.01 -6.84 1.81
CA HIS A 29 2.94 -5.83 2.85
C HIS A 29 3.21 -4.42 2.31
N CYS A 30 2.33 -3.48 2.62
CA CYS A 30 2.48 -2.06 2.32
C CYS A 30 1.85 -1.22 3.42
N SER A 31 2.62 -0.84 4.44
CA SER A 31 2.12 0.02 5.52
C SER A 31 3.11 1.13 5.90
N ALA A 32 3.80 1.66 4.89
CA ALA A 32 4.64 2.84 5.03
C ALA A 32 3.82 4.12 5.29
N ASN A 33 4.50 5.18 5.75
CA ASN A 33 3.90 6.51 5.93
C ASN A 33 3.73 7.26 4.60
N ILE A 34 3.05 6.66 3.62
CA ILE A 34 2.83 7.28 2.31
C ILE A 34 1.96 8.53 2.43
N VAL A 35 0.95 8.55 3.32
CA VAL A 35 0.09 9.73 3.49
C VAL A 35 0.89 10.93 4.02
N GLY A 36 1.77 10.73 5.02
CA GLY A 36 2.61 11.78 5.56
C GLY A 36 3.65 12.28 4.56
N GLU A 37 4.24 11.38 3.80
CA GLU A 37 5.32 11.66 2.84
C GLU A 37 4.80 11.96 1.42
N CYS A 38 3.49 11.99 1.24
CA CYS A 38 2.86 12.15 -0.07
C CYS A 38 3.34 13.45 -0.76
N PRO A 39 3.82 13.37 -2.02
CA PRO A 39 4.17 14.54 -2.80
C PRO A 39 3.00 15.52 -2.88
N GLU A 40 3.30 16.81 -2.83
CA GLU A 40 2.27 17.86 -2.74
C GLU A 40 1.23 17.76 -3.87
N GLN A 41 1.65 17.42 -5.09
CA GLN A 41 0.77 17.31 -6.25
C GLN A 41 -0.20 16.12 -6.18
N LEU A 42 0.09 15.13 -5.33
CA LEU A 42 -0.71 13.90 -5.18
C LEU A 42 -1.53 13.90 -3.89
N ARG A 43 -1.31 14.87 -3.00
CA ARG A 43 -1.86 14.86 -1.65
C ARG A 43 -3.35 15.15 -1.65
N VAL A 44 -4.10 14.34 -0.91
CA VAL A 44 -5.53 14.53 -0.62
C VAL A 44 -5.79 14.37 0.87
N SER A 45 -6.99 14.77 1.34
CA SER A 45 -7.35 14.57 2.74
C SER A 45 -7.39 13.08 3.07
N GLY A 46 -6.54 12.64 4.01
CA GLY A 46 -6.47 11.24 4.45
C GLY A 46 -5.85 10.27 3.44
N GLY A 47 -5.17 10.74 2.39
CA GLY A 47 -4.64 9.86 1.36
C GLY A 47 -3.59 10.49 0.44
N CYS A 48 -3.16 9.70 -0.52
CA CYS A 48 -2.23 10.04 -1.57
C CYS A 48 -2.74 9.43 -2.89
N ASN A 49 -3.13 10.26 -3.85
CA ASN A 49 -3.61 9.80 -5.14
C ASN A 49 -2.48 9.17 -5.95
N SER A 50 -2.81 8.20 -6.81
CA SER A 50 -1.86 7.79 -7.84
C SER A 50 -1.60 8.93 -8.83
N PRO A 51 -0.42 8.94 -9.47
CA PRO A 51 -0.15 9.90 -10.54
C PRO A 51 -1.05 9.67 -11.75
N CYS A 52 -1.57 8.44 -11.97
CA CYS A 52 -2.52 8.19 -13.05
C CYS A 52 -3.83 8.96 -12.79
N ASN A 53 -4.38 8.88 -11.58
CA ASN A 53 -5.60 9.60 -11.21
C ASN A 53 -5.43 11.13 -11.29
N VAL A 54 -4.24 11.65 -10.98
CA VAL A 54 -3.99 13.11 -11.02
C VAL A 54 -3.71 13.63 -12.43
N PHE A 55 -2.88 12.93 -13.20
CA PHE A 55 -2.36 13.46 -14.48
C PHE A 55 -2.99 12.83 -15.72
N GLY A 56 -3.51 11.60 -15.62
CA GLY A 56 -4.21 10.91 -16.71
C GLY A 56 -3.37 10.63 -17.97
N THR A 57 -2.04 10.77 -17.91
CA THR A 57 -1.18 10.58 -19.09
C THR A 57 -0.75 9.13 -19.25
N SER A 58 -0.37 8.73 -20.46
CA SER A 58 0.16 7.39 -20.74
C SER A 58 1.40 7.05 -19.93
N ASP A 59 2.18 8.05 -19.51
CA ASP A 59 3.39 7.85 -18.71
C ASP A 59 3.07 7.40 -17.27
N TYR A 60 1.90 7.76 -16.76
CA TYR A 60 1.45 7.39 -15.40
C TYR A 60 0.42 6.27 -15.39
N CYS A 61 -0.42 6.17 -16.42
CA CYS A 61 -1.50 5.19 -16.53
C CYS A 61 -1.14 3.98 -17.38
N CYS A 62 -0.03 4.04 -18.13
CA CYS A 62 0.48 2.91 -18.91
C CYS A 62 -0.54 2.35 -19.91
N THR A 63 -1.39 3.23 -20.44
CA THR A 63 -2.51 2.88 -21.34
C THR A 63 -2.06 2.37 -22.70
N ASN A 64 -0.82 2.64 -23.10
CA ASN A 64 -0.21 2.16 -24.34
C ASN A 64 0.66 0.90 -24.14
N GLY A 65 0.53 0.20 -23.01
CA GLY A 65 1.35 -0.96 -22.65
C GLY A 65 2.45 -0.59 -21.66
N SER A 66 3.65 -1.16 -21.82
CA SER A 66 4.75 -0.92 -20.88
C SER A 66 5.17 0.56 -20.86
N CYS A 67 5.13 1.16 -19.68
CA CYS A 67 5.57 2.53 -19.39
C CYS A 67 6.88 2.51 -18.60
N ARG A 68 7.59 3.64 -18.57
CA ARG A 68 8.81 3.78 -17.76
C ARG A 68 8.45 4.26 -16.36
N PRO A 69 9.17 3.82 -15.31
CA PRO A 69 8.99 4.38 -13.98
C PRO A 69 9.20 5.89 -13.99
N THR A 70 8.21 6.62 -13.53
CA THR A 70 8.30 8.07 -13.28
C THR A 70 8.80 8.32 -11.84
N ASP A 71 9.11 9.57 -11.48
CA ASP A 71 9.50 9.88 -10.10
C ASP A 71 8.39 9.57 -9.08
N TYR A 72 7.13 9.76 -9.47
CA TYR A 72 5.98 9.40 -8.63
C TYR A 72 5.83 7.89 -8.47
N LEU A 73 5.98 7.11 -9.53
CA LEU A 73 5.94 5.65 -9.43
C LEU A 73 7.12 5.11 -8.60
N ARG A 74 8.31 5.69 -8.77
CA ARG A 74 9.48 5.40 -7.91
C ARG A 74 9.20 5.69 -6.44
N PHE A 75 8.56 6.83 -6.13
CA PHE A 75 8.16 7.17 -4.77
C PHE A 75 7.32 6.04 -4.14
N PHE A 76 6.24 5.62 -4.79
CA PHE A 76 5.40 4.53 -4.26
C PHE A 76 6.17 3.21 -4.14
N LYS A 77 7.01 2.87 -5.11
CA LYS A 77 7.82 1.63 -5.09
C LYS A 77 8.83 1.62 -3.95
N THR A 78 9.43 2.78 -3.63
CA THR A 78 10.38 2.92 -2.51
C THR A 78 9.69 2.67 -1.17
N TRP A 79 8.46 3.17 -1.00
CA TRP A 79 7.72 2.99 0.25
C TRP A 79 7.06 1.62 0.37
N CYS A 80 6.65 1.02 -0.75
CA CYS A 80 5.99 -0.28 -0.80
C CYS A 80 6.52 -1.12 -1.95
N SER A 81 7.64 -1.82 -1.74
CA SER A 81 8.27 -2.65 -2.76
C SER A 81 7.41 -3.82 -3.23
N ASP A 82 6.49 -4.28 -2.39
CA ASP A 82 5.58 -5.40 -2.62
C ASP A 82 4.34 -5.01 -3.41
N ALA A 83 4.05 -3.70 -3.49
CA ALA A 83 2.87 -3.22 -4.15
C ALA A 83 3.04 -3.25 -5.67
N TYR A 84 1.94 -3.61 -6.33
CA TYR A 84 1.75 -3.47 -7.75
C TYR A 84 1.59 -2.00 -8.13
N LEU A 85 2.32 -1.64 -9.19
CA LEU A 85 2.25 -0.35 -9.85
C LEU A 85 2.04 -0.58 -11.35
N PRO A 86 1.43 0.38 -12.07
CA PRO A 86 1.17 0.26 -13.51
C PRO A 86 2.40 -0.06 -14.37
N ASP A 87 3.59 0.35 -13.96
CA ASP A 87 4.86 0.10 -14.66
C ASP A 87 5.50 -1.26 -14.33
N ASP A 88 4.95 -2.01 -13.37
CA ASP A 88 5.56 -3.23 -12.85
C ASP A 88 4.61 -4.42 -12.79
N ALA A 89 4.67 -5.26 -13.84
CA ALA A 89 3.94 -6.52 -13.90
C ALA A 89 4.45 -7.61 -12.92
N THR A 90 5.56 -7.38 -12.20
CA THR A 90 6.20 -8.42 -11.37
C THR A 90 5.65 -8.51 -9.94
N SER A 91 4.82 -7.56 -9.52
CA SER A 91 4.30 -7.47 -8.15
C SER A 91 3.02 -8.29 -7.91
N THR A 92 2.78 -9.31 -8.74
CA THR A 92 1.70 -10.29 -8.51
C THR A 92 2.27 -11.53 -7.84
N SER A 93 1.78 -11.83 -6.63
CA SER A 93 2.13 -13.04 -5.90
C SER A 93 1.20 -14.20 -6.24
N THR A 94 1.70 -15.42 -6.06
CA THR A 94 0.95 -16.65 -6.33
C THR A 94 0.94 -17.60 -5.13
N CYS A 95 -0.18 -18.26 -4.94
CA CYS A 95 -0.37 -19.32 -3.95
C CYS A 95 -1.02 -20.57 -4.57
N PRO A 96 -0.93 -21.74 -3.89
CA PRO A 96 -1.77 -22.89 -4.23
C PRO A 96 -3.24 -22.49 -4.33
N GLY A 97 -4.00 -23.16 -5.19
CA GLY A 97 -5.44 -22.87 -5.34
C GLY A 97 -6.23 -23.24 -4.08
N GLY A 98 -7.14 -22.36 -3.66
CA GLY A 98 -7.96 -22.58 -2.46
C GLY A 98 -7.26 -22.20 -1.17
N THR A 99 -6.25 -21.32 -1.25
CA THR A 99 -5.62 -20.74 -0.07
C THR A 99 -6.59 -19.76 0.61
N ASN A 100 -6.58 -19.73 1.93
CA ASN A 100 -7.28 -18.73 2.73
C ASN A 100 -6.33 -17.56 3.01
N TYR A 101 -6.87 -16.36 3.17
CA TYR A 101 -6.08 -15.15 3.38
C TYR A 101 -6.67 -14.27 4.47
N ASN A 102 -5.81 -13.46 5.09
CA ASN A 102 -6.19 -12.34 5.92
C ASN A 102 -5.75 -11.03 5.25
N VAL A 103 -6.62 -10.03 5.33
CA VAL A 103 -6.29 -8.64 5.01
C VAL A 103 -6.36 -7.86 6.31
N THR A 104 -5.23 -7.28 6.71
CA THR A 104 -5.12 -6.49 7.93
C THR A 104 -4.84 -5.05 7.57
N PHE A 105 -5.75 -4.16 7.96
CA PHE A 105 -5.54 -2.71 7.88
C PHE A 105 -4.77 -2.22 9.09
N TYR A 106 -3.96 -1.18 8.91
CA TYR A 106 -3.18 -0.57 9.98
C TYR A 106 -2.27 -1.56 10.75
N PRO A 107 -1.50 -2.43 10.06
CA PRO A 107 -0.74 -3.49 10.71
C PRO A 107 0.36 -2.99 11.67
N TYR A 108 0.74 -1.70 11.60
CA TYR A 108 1.74 -1.09 12.48
C TYR A 108 1.28 0.22 13.15
N LEU A 109 0.08 0.30 13.71
CA LEU A 109 -0.30 1.49 14.48
C LEU A 109 0.56 1.76 15.75
N ILE A 110 1.66 1.04 16.02
CA ILE A 110 2.61 1.43 17.08
C ILE A 110 4.07 1.08 16.72
N ARG A 111 4.85 2.03 16.16
CA ARG A 111 6.32 2.10 16.34
C ARG A 111 6.85 3.54 16.28
N TYR A 112 6.47 4.40 17.22
CA TYR A 112 7.32 5.55 17.58
C TYR A 112 8.31 5.12 18.67
N LYS A 113 9.61 5.07 18.33
CA LYS A 113 10.69 4.94 19.32
C LYS A 113 11.03 6.33 19.87
N SER A 114 10.65 6.59 21.11
CA SER A 114 11.44 7.46 21.99
C SER A 114 11.57 6.81 23.37
N GLY A 115 12.59 5.97 23.55
CA GLY A 115 13.31 5.77 24.81
C GLY A 115 12.59 5.37 26.11
N ALA A 116 11.27 5.24 26.19
CA ALA A 116 10.59 4.95 27.45
C ALA A 116 9.27 4.20 27.21
N GLY A 117 9.21 2.94 27.66
CA GLY A 117 7.98 2.21 28.01
C GLY A 117 7.00 1.88 26.89
N ILE A 118 6.45 0.67 26.91
CA ILE A 118 5.28 0.31 26.10
C ILE A 118 4.06 0.82 26.86
N GLU A 119 3.40 1.87 26.36
CA GLU A 119 2.07 2.25 26.80
C GLU A 119 1.18 2.32 25.57
N VAL A 120 0.15 1.48 25.56
CA VAL A 120 -0.75 1.25 24.43
C VAL A 120 -1.66 2.47 24.28
N LEU A 121 -1.59 3.17 23.15
CA LEU A 121 -2.49 4.29 22.80
C LEU A 121 -3.85 3.78 22.28
N GLU A 122 -4.52 2.93 23.06
CA GLU A 122 -5.89 2.45 22.76
C GLU A 122 -6.87 3.62 22.54
N GLU A 123 -6.63 4.76 23.19
CA GLU A 123 -7.53 5.92 23.16
C GLU A 123 -7.41 6.78 21.89
N GLU A 124 -6.31 6.71 21.14
CA GLU A 124 -6.17 7.43 19.86
C GLU A 124 -6.76 6.62 18.70
N LEU A 125 -6.59 5.30 18.73
CA LEU A 125 -7.24 4.37 17.80
C LEU A 125 -8.76 4.52 17.80
N LYS A 126 -9.37 4.51 18.99
CA LYS A 126 -10.83 4.68 19.15
C LYS A 126 -11.32 6.02 18.60
N LYS A 127 -10.48 7.07 18.65
CA LYS A 127 -10.83 8.39 18.10
C LYS A 127 -10.75 8.44 16.58
N GLU A 128 -9.90 7.63 15.95
CA GLU A 128 -9.87 7.49 14.49
C GLU A 128 -10.96 6.54 13.99
N GLU A 129 -11.22 5.43 14.69
CA GLU A 129 -12.35 4.53 14.38
C GLU A 129 -13.70 5.26 14.49
N ALA A 130 -13.87 6.16 15.46
CA ALA A 130 -15.09 6.96 15.62
C ALA A 130 -15.26 8.08 14.56
N LYS A 131 -14.32 8.23 13.63
CA LYS A 131 -14.47 9.14 12.47
C LYS A 131 -15.02 8.43 11.23
N PHE A 132 -15.11 7.11 11.25
CA PHE A 132 -15.80 6.28 10.25
C PHE A 132 -17.19 5.89 10.76
#